data_AF-A0A9P6WUI6-F1
#
_entry.id   AF-A0A9P6WUI6-F1
#
_cell.length_a   1.000
_cell.length_b   1.000
_cell.length_c   1.000
_cell.angle_alpha   90.00
_cell.angle_beta   90.00
_cell.angle_gamma   90.00
#
_symmetry.space_group_name_H-M   'P 1'
#
loop_
_entity.id
_entity.type
_entity.pdbx_description
1 polymer ?
#
loop_
_entity_poly.entity_id
_entity_poly.type
_entity_poly.pdbx_seq_one_letter_code
_entity_poly.pdbx_strand_id
1 'polypeptide(L)'
;MTIAISTVISAFNSLTLSPALSALLLKSHHDKQDWLTRGMNRVFGRFFNWFNNMFGRASESYGSGVSGVIRRKAGAMGVYAVLVAATIGVSYLVPGGFVPAQDKQYLIGFTQLPNGASLDRTDAVIRRMSDIARKEPGLQRRHRVRDAQAL
;
A
#
# COMPACT_ATOMS: atom_id res chain seq x y z
N MET A 1 -14.00 -3.15 -8.32
CA MET A 1 -13.95 -3.32 -9.78
C MET A 1 -12.57 -3.11 -10.38
N THR A 2 -11.85 -2.03 -10.05
CA THR A 2 -10.51 -1.76 -10.60
C THR A 2 -9.55 -2.93 -10.48
N ILE A 3 -9.39 -3.51 -9.28
CA ILE A 3 -8.50 -4.64 -9.04
C ILE A 3 -8.89 -5.82 -9.96
N ALA A 4 -10.16 -6.21 -9.95
CA ALA A 4 -10.66 -7.32 -10.77
C ALA A 4 -10.42 -7.09 -12.27
N ILE A 5 -10.75 -5.90 -12.78
CA ILE A 5 -10.54 -5.55 -14.20
C ILE A 5 -9.05 -5.56 -14.55
N SER A 6 -8.19 -4.98 -13.70
CA SER A 6 -6.73 -5.02 -13.88
C SER A 6 -6.19 -6.45 -13.88
N THR A 7 -6.66 -7.33 -12.99
CA THR A 7 -6.26 -8.75 -12.96
C THR A 7 -6.68 -9.47 -14.23
N VAL A 8 -7.90 -9.24 -14.73
CA VAL A 8 -8.39 -9.85 -15.97
C VAL A 8 -7.58 -9.40 -17.17
N ILE A 9 -7.37 -8.08 -17.33
CA ILE A 9 -6.54 -7.54 -18.43
C ILE A 9 -5.11 -8.10 -18.34
N SER A 10 -4.54 -8.17 -17.13
CA SER A 10 -3.21 -8.75 -16.89
C SER A 10 -3.14 -10.23 -17.27
N ALA A 11 -4.15 -11.03 -16.92
CA ALA A 11 -4.24 -12.45 -17.30
C ALA A 11 -4.31 -12.62 -18.83
N PHE A 12 -5.15 -11.82 -19.50
CA PHE A 12 -5.22 -11.82 -20.97
C PHE A 12 -3.87 -11.48 -21.60
N ASN A 13 -3.21 -10.40 -21.14
CA ASN A 13 -1.88 -10.02 -21.61
C ASN A 13 -0.83 -11.13 -21.38
N SER A 14 -0.85 -11.77 -20.20
CA SER A 14 0.07 -12.87 -19.87
C SER A 14 -0.15 -14.13 -20.71
N LEU A 15 -1.36 -14.38 -21.20
CA LEU A 15 -1.68 -15.54 -22.03
C LEU A 15 -1.45 -15.30 -23.53
N THR A 16 -1.39 -14.04 -23.96
CA THR A 16 -1.32 -13.67 -25.39
C THR A 16 0.04 -13.06 -25.75
N LEU A 17 0.37 -11.92 -25.14
CA LEU A 17 1.56 -11.16 -25.46
C LEU A 17 2.82 -11.77 -24.84
N SER A 18 2.75 -12.32 -23.61
CA SER A 18 3.94 -12.92 -22.99
C SER A 18 4.48 -14.15 -23.77
N PRO A 19 3.66 -15.11 -24.25
CA PRO A 19 4.16 -16.21 -25.07
C PRO A 19 4.66 -15.72 -26.44
N ALA A 20 3.96 -14.79 -27.07
CA ALA A 20 4.35 -14.24 -28.38
C ALA A 20 5.69 -13.49 -28.31
N LEU A 21 5.87 -12.63 -27.31
CA LEU A 21 7.13 -11.92 -27.08
C LEU A 21 8.24 -12.86 -26.65
N SER A 22 7.94 -13.88 -25.84
CA SER A 22 8.94 -14.88 -25.46
C SER A 22 9.42 -15.65 -26.69
N ALA A 23 8.51 -16.08 -27.58
CA ALA A 23 8.87 -16.75 -28.82
C ALA A 23 9.65 -15.87 -29.80
N LEU A 24 9.36 -14.55 -29.84
CA LEU A 24 10.02 -13.61 -30.75
C LEU A 24 11.40 -13.15 -30.23
N LEU A 25 11.54 -12.97 -28.92
CA LEU A 25 12.74 -12.37 -28.30
C LEU A 25 13.75 -13.40 -27.79
N LEU A 26 13.30 -14.60 -27.37
CA LEU A 26 14.24 -15.63 -26.92
C LEU A 26 14.87 -16.34 -28.12
N LYS A 27 16.20 -16.30 -28.19
CA LYS A 27 16.98 -17.08 -29.13
C LYS A 27 16.97 -18.56 -28.75
N SER A 28 17.22 -19.43 -29.73
CA SER A 28 17.30 -20.88 -29.48
C SER A 28 18.42 -21.18 -28.47
N HIS A 29 18.16 -22.11 -27.55
CA HIS A 29 19.15 -22.51 -26.53
C HIS A 29 20.45 -23.10 -27.11
N HIS A 30 20.47 -23.43 -28.42
CA HIS A 30 21.66 -23.93 -29.12
C HIS A 30 22.39 -22.87 -29.96
N ASP A 31 21.91 -21.62 -29.99
CA ASP A 31 22.62 -20.55 -30.68
C ASP A 31 23.86 -20.10 -29.90
N LYS A 32 24.93 -19.74 -30.63
CA LYS A 32 26.18 -19.26 -30.04
C LYS A 32 25.91 -17.99 -29.23
N GLN A 33 26.45 -17.91 -28.01
CA GLN A 33 26.31 -16.74 -27.13
C GLN A 33 26.61 -15.45 -27.89
N ASP A 34 25.62 -14.56 -27.92
CA ASP A 34 25.68 -13.28 -28.62
C ASP A 34 26.74 -12.34 -28.00
N TRP A 35 27.16 -11.31 -28.73
CA TRP A 35 28.14 -10.34 -28.25
C TRP A 35 27.69 -9.67 -26.94
N LEU A 36 26.39 -9.41 -26.81
CA LEU A 36 25.77 -8.86 -25.60
C LEU A 36 25.88 -9.85 -24.41
N THR A 37 25.54 -11.13 -24.62
CA THR A 37 25.63 -12.18 -23.60
C THR A 37 27.08 -12.40 -23.16
N ARG A 38 28.03 -12.34 -24.09
CA ARG A 38 29.47 -12.45 -23.78
C ARG A 38 29.98 -11.26 -22.97
N GLY A 39 29.59 -10.04 -23.34
CA GLY A 39 29.90 -8.83 -22.58
C GLY A 39 29.32 -8.88 -21.16
N MET A 40 28.05 -9.25 -21.05
CA MET A 40 27.37 -9.40 -19.78
C MET A 40 27.99 -10.51 -18.90
N ASN A 41 28.34 -11.67 -19.46
CA ASN A 41 29.03 -12.72 -18.72
C ASN A 41 30.44 -12.31 -18.27
N ARG A 42 31.14 -11.47 -19.05
CA ARG A 42 32.47 -10.98 -18.66
C ARG A 42 32.41 -10.02 -17.48
N VAL A 43 31.37 -9.18 -17.40
CA VAL A 43 31.19 -8.20 -16.32
C VAL A 43 30.48 -8.80 -15.11
N PHE A 44 29.39 -9.55 -15.33
CA PHE A 44 28.49 -10.05 -14.28
C PHE A 44 28.52 -11.57 -14.09
N GLY A 45 29.23 -12.34 -14.91
CA GLY A 45 29.18 -13.81 -14.85
C GLY A 45 29.61 -14.40 -13.50
N ARG A 46 30.57 -13.78 -12.80
CA ARG A 46 30.94 -14.20 -11.43
C ARG A 46 29.81 -13.98 -10.43
N PHE A 47 29.10 -12.86 -10.56
CA PHE A 47 27.93 -12.57 -9.74
C PHE A 47 26.79 -13.54 -10.04
N PHE A 48 26.46 -13.77 -11.32
CA PHE A 48 25.41 -14.73 -11.68
C PHE A 48 25.73 -16.15 -11.23
N ASN A 49 26.98 -16.60 -11.36
CA ASN A 49 27.37 -17.92 -10.86
C ASN A 49 27.26 -18.02 -9.34
N TRP A 50 27.69 -16.99 -8.60
CA TRP A 50 27.51 -16.95 -7.15
C TRP A 50 26.02 -16.96 -6.77
N PHE A 51 25.20 -16.13 -7.43
CA PHE A 51 23.76 -16.06 -7.22
C PHE A 51 23.08 -17.39 -7.53
N ASN A 52 23.38 -18.01 -8.67
CA ASN A 52 22.83 -19.30 -9.08
C ASN A 52 23.19 -20.40 -8.08
N ASN A 53 24.43 -20.43 -7.60
CA ASN A 53 24.86 -21.40 -6.59
C ASN A 53 24.16 -21.18 -5.25
N MET A 54 24.00 -19.93 -4.82
CA MET A 54 23.27 -19.59 -3.60
C MET A 54 21.79 -19.95 -3.73
N PHE A 55 21.17 -19.60 -4.86
CA PHE A 55 19.77 -19.87 -5.16
C PHE A 55 19.50 -21.37 -5.23
N GLY A 56 20.39 -22.15 -5.87
CA GLY A 56 20.31 -23.61 -5.92
C GLY A 56 20.33 -24.22 -4.52
N ARG A 57 21.29 -23.80 -3.67
CA ARG A 57 21.36 -24.25 -2.26
C ARG A 57 20.12 -23.86 -1.47
N ALA A 58 19.61 -22.65 -1.67
CA ALA A 58 18.39 -22.19 -1.00
C ALA A 58 17.17 -23.02 -1.44
N SER A 59 17.08 -23.36 -2.73
CA SER A 59 16.02 -24.21 -3.29
C SER A 59 16.05 -25.63 -2.72
N GLU A 60 17.22 -26.26 -2.66
CA GLU A 60 17.41 -27.58 -2.05
C GLU A 60 17.11 -27.58 -0.54
N SER A 61 17.59 -26.56 0.17
CA SER A 61 17.30 -26.39 1.61
C SER A 61 15.81 -26.15 1.86
N TYR A 62 15.14 -25.38 1.00
CA TYR A 62 13.70 -25.15 1.08
C TYR A 62 12.94 -26.45 0.83
N GLY A 63 13.27 -27.19 -0.23
CA GLY A 63 12.63 -28.48 -0.55
C GLY A 63 12.77 -29.51 0.57
N SER A 64 13.98 -29.66 1.12
CA SER A 64 14.24 -30.56 2.25
C SER A 64 13.53 -30.09 3.54
N GLY A 65 13.47 -28.79 3.81
CA GLY A 65 12.72 -28.21 4.92
C GLY A 65 11.22 -28.49 4.81
N VAL A 66 10.62 -28.24 3.64
CA VAL A 66 9.20 -28.52 3.37
C VAL A 66 8.91 -30.01 3.52
N SER A 67 9.76 -30.89 2.98
CA SER A 67 9.63 -32.34 3.18
C SER A 67 9.65 -32.73 4.66
N GLY A 68 10.54 -32.13 5.45
CA GLY A 68 10.60 -32.30 6.90
C GLY A 68 9.32 -31.87 7.63
N VAL A 69 8.74 -30.73 7.25
CA VAL A 69 7.47 -30.22 7.80
C VAL A 69 6.31 -31.13 7.44
N ILE A 70 6.21 -31.55 6.17
CA ILE A 70 5.16 -32.45 5.68
C ILE A 70 5.22 -33.81 6.39
N ARG A 71 6.41 -34.31 6.74
CA ARG A 71 6.53 -35.56 7.52
C ARG A 71 5.95 -35.43 8.93
N ARG A 72 5.89 -34.21 9.48
CA ARG A 72 5.33 -33.89 10.81
C ARG A 72 3.95 -33.21 10.70
N LYS A 73 3.03 -33.81 9.92
CA LYS A 73 1.69 -33.25 9.60
C LYS A 73 0.94 -32.72 10.82
N ALA A 74 0.90 -33.47 11.92
CA ALA A 74 0.20 -33.06 13.13
C ALA A 74 0.79 -31.78 13.74
N GLY A 75 2.12 -31.68 13.82
CA GLY A 75 2.80 -30.47 14.29
C GLY A 75 2.58 -29.28 13.36
N ALA A 76 2.63 -29.50 12.04
CA ALA A 76 2.36 -28.47 11.04
C ALA A 76 0.92 -27.93 11.15
N MET A 77 -0.07 -28.82 11.33
CA MET A 77 -1.46 -28.43 11.56
C MET A 77 -1.65 -27.70 12.89
N GLY A 78 -0.95 -28.10 13.94
CA GLY A 78 -0.94 -27.38 15.22
C GLY A 78 -0.43 -25.95 15.08
N VAL A 79 0.71 -25.75 14.41
CA VAL A 79 1.26 -24.41 14.12
C VAL A 79 0.28 -23.59 13.27
N TYR A 80 -0.31 -24.19 12.24
CA TYR A 80 -1.30 -23.53 11.40
C TYR A 80 -2.52 -23.05 12.21
N ALA A 81 -3.08 -23.91 13.07
CA ALA A 81 -4.19 -23.56 13.94
C ALA A 81 -3.85 -22.42 14.90
N VAL A 82 -2.64 -22.42 15.47
CA VAL A 82 -2.15 -21.33 16.33
C VAL A 82 -2.05 -20.01 15.56
N LEU A 83 -1.55 -20.02 14.32
CA LEU A 83 -1.47 -18.81 13.48
C LEU A 83 -2.86 -18.26 13.13
N VAL A 84 -3.81 -19.15 12.83
CA VAL A 84 -5.21 -18.74 12.58
C VAL A 84 -5.82 -18.13 13.84
N ALA A 85 -5.67 -18.78 15.00
CA ALA A 85 -6.17 -18.27 16.27
C ALA A 85 -5.53 -16.92 16.64
N ALA A 86 -4.22 -16.77 16.42
CA ALA A 86 -3.53 -15.50 16.62
C ALA A 86 -4.05 -14.41 15.69
N THR A 87 -4.29 -14.71 14.41
CA THR A 87 -4.85 -13.75 13.44
C THR A 87 -6.24 -13.28 13.84
N ILE A 88 -7.10 -14.20 14.28
CA ILE A 88 -8.44 -13.90 14.78
C ILE A 88 -8.33 -13.06 16.06
N GLY A 89 -7.46 -13.44 17.00
CA GLY A 89 -7.24 -12.69 18.25
C GLY A 89 -6.76 -11.26 18.00
N VAL A 90 -5.77 -11.07 17.12
CA VAL A 90 -5.28 -9.74 16.74
C VAL A 90 -6.37 -8.93 16.06
N SER A 91 -7.18 -9.54 15.19
CA SER A 91 -8.31 -8.86 14.54
C SER A 91 -9.35 -8.34 15.54
N TYR A 92 -9.54 -9.01 16.69
CA TYR A 92 -10.41 -8.51 17.76
C TYR A 92 -9.77 -7.44 18.64
N LEU A 93 -8.44 -7.45 18.78
CA LEU A 93 -7.69 -6.46 19.55
C LEU A 93 -7.57 -5.12 18.83
N VAL A 94 -7.48 -5.14 17.50
CA VAL A 94 -7.34 -3.91 16.69
C VAL A 94 -8.73 -3.27 16.51
N PRO A 95 -8.96 -2.06 17.05
CA PRO A 95 -10.22 -1.37 16.86
C PRO A 95 -10.42 -1.03 15.39
N GLY A 96 -11.61 -1.33 14.86
CA GLY A 96 -11.96 -1.00 13.49
C GLY A 96 -11.97 0.52 13.28
N GLY A 97 -11.27 0.99 12.25
CA GLY A 97 -11.31 2.37 11.77
C GLY A 97 -11.65 2.39 10.28
N PHE A 98 -12.46 3.36 9.85
CA PHE A 98 -12.85 3.46 8.44
C PHE A 98 -11.74 4.11 7.59
N VAL A 99 -11.45 5.38 7.87
CA VAL A 99 -10.35 6.14 7.27
C VAL A 99 -9.82 7.08 8.36
N PRO A 100 -8.52 7.10 8.67
CA PRO A 100 -7.97 8.04 9.63
C PRO A 100 -8.19 9.47 9.17
N ALA A 101 -8.48 10.38 10.10
CA ALA A 101 -8.57 11.80 9.79
C ALA A 101 -7.23 12.27 9.22
N GLN A 102 -7.24 12.69 7.95
CA GLN A 102 -6.09 13.31 7.31
C GLN A 102 -6.13 14.80 7.59
N ASP A 103 -4.97 15.38 7.90
CA ASP A 103 -4.83 16.83 7.95
C ASP A 103 -5.09 17.41 6.55
N LYS A 104 -6.20 18.13 6.42
CA LYS A 104 -6.61 18.78 5.17
C LYS A 104 -6.13 20.23 5.09
N GLN A 105 -5.29 20.66 6.05
CA GLN A 105 -4.73 22.02 6.15
C GLN A 105 -5.79 23.12 6.25
N TYR A 106 -7.00 22.77 6.72
CA TYR A 106 -8.05 23.73 7.05
C TYR A 106 -8.70 23.38 8.39
N LEU A 107 -9.10 24.42 9.12
CA LEU A 107 -9.83 24.31 10.38
C LEU A 107 -11.20 24.97 10.22
N ILE A 108 -12.25 24.28 10.65
CA ILE A 108 -13.62 24.82 10.65
C ILE A 108 -14.00 25.10 12.10
N GLY A 109 -14.23 26.37 12.43
CA GLY A 109 -14.74 26.80 13.72
C GLY A 109 -16.19 27.25 13.61
N PHE A 110 -17.05 26.80 14.53
CA PHE A 110 -18.46 27.17 14.57
C PHE A 110 -18.75 28.06 15.78
N THR A 111 -19.66 29.02 15.60
CA THR A 111 -20.16 29.87 16.68
C THR A 111 -21.67 29.89 16.67
N GLN A 112 -22.27 29.58 17.81
CA GLN A 112 -23.70 29.71 18.00
C GLN A 112 -23.96 30.82 19.01
N LEU A 113 -24.77 31.81 18.62
CA LEU A 113 -25.20 32.90 19.51
C LEU A 113 -26.64 32.65 19.96
N PRO A 114 -27.07 33.23 21.10
CA PRO A 114 -28.47 33.17 21.53
C PRO A 114 -29.43 33.68 20.46
N ASN A 115 -30.62 33.09 20.41
CA ASN A 115 -31.68 33.50 19.49
C ASN A 115 -31.99 35.00 19.63
N GLY A 116 -32.10 35.70 18.50
CA GLY A 116 -32.32 37.15 18.46
C GLY A 116 -31.05 38.01 18.59
N ALA A 117 -29.85 37.42 18.55
CA ALA A 117 -28.62 38.20 18.46
C ALA A 117 -28.54 38.98 17.13
N SER A 118 -28.18 40.26 17.22
CA SER A 118 -27.99 41.10 16.04
C SER A 118 -26.78 40.67 15.21
N LEU A 119 -26.80 41.03 13.91
CA LEU A 119 -25.69 40.77 13.00
C LEU A 119 -24.37 41.37 13.51
N ASP A 120 -24.42 42.55 14.14
CA ASP A 120 -23.25 43.22 14.71
C ASP A 120 -22.64 42.40 15.85
N ARG A 121 -23.48 41.75 16.68
CA ARG A 121 -23.03 40.88 17.77
C ARG A 121 -22.34 39.64 17.23
N THR A 122 -22.87 39.05 16.17
CA THR A 122 -22.27 37.91 15.48
C THR A 122 -20.94 38.30 14.82
N ASP A 123 -20.84 39.48 14.19
CA ASP A 123 -19.58 39.92 13.57
C ASP A 123 -18.49 40.21 14.59
N ALA A 124 -18.85 40.81 15.74
CA ALA A 124 -17.92 41.04 16.84
C ALA A 124 -17.32 39.73 17.38
N VAL A 125 -18.14 38.68 17.54
CA VAL A 125 -17.67 37.36 17.98
C VAL A 125 -16.78 36.70 16.93
N ILE A 126 -17.16 36.74 15.65
CA ILE A 126 -16.35 36.16 14.57
C ILE A 126 -15.00 36.88 14.41
N ARG A 127 -14.97 38.22 14.59
CA ARG A 127 -13.72 39.00 14.59
C ARG A 127 -12.81 38.58 15.73
N ARG A 128 -13.34 38.51 16.95
CA ARG A 128 -12.58 38.09 18.13
C ARG A 128 -11.99 36.68 17.96
N MET A 129 -12.73 35.74 17.40
CA MET A 129 -12.21 34.40 17.09
C MET A 129 -11.14 34.41 16.01
N SER A 130 -11.28 35.26 14.99
CA SER A 130 -10.28 35.40 13.94
C SER A 130 -8.97 35.98 14.48
N ASP A 131 -9.03 36.94 15.40
CA ASP A 131 -7.86 37.57 16.00
C ASP A 131 -7.11 36.61 16.94
N ILE A 132 -7.85 35.74 17.64
CA ILE A 132 -7.25 34.69 18.46
C ILE A 132 -6.56 33.65 17.56
N ALA A 133 -7.25 33.17 16.53
CA ALA A 133 -6.70 32.19 15.60
C ALA A 133 -5.42 32.70 14.90
N ARG A 134 -5.38 33.98 14.49
CA ARG A 134 -4.20 34.59 13.84
C ARG A 134 -2.92 34.59 14.68
N LYS A 135 -3.01 34.45 16.00
CA LYS A 135 -1.83 34.39 16.87
C LYS A 135 -1.15 33.03 16.83
N GLU A 136 -1.81 32.01 16.28
CA GLU A 136 -1.26 30.66 16.19
C GLU A 136 -0.36 30.51 14.94
N PRO A 137 0.91 30.09 15.11
CA PRO A 137 1.82 29.88 14.00
C PRO A 137 1.34 28.69 13.14
N GLY A 138 0.87 28.97 11.91
CA GLY A 138 0.39 27.94 10.97
C GLY A 138 -0.78 28.37 10.08
N LEU A 139 -1.44 29.49 10.37
CA LEU A 139 -2.60 29.97 9.62
C LEU A 139 -2.22 30.95 8.50
N GLN A 140 -2.49 30.57 7.24
CA GLN A 140 -2.15 31.38 6.06
C GLN A 140 -3.34 32.13 5.42
N ARG A 141 -4.56 31.56 5.40
CA ARG A 141 -5.73 32.16 4.74
C ARG A 141 -7.04 31.93 5.49
N ARG A 142 -7.98 32.87 5.34
CA ARG A 142 -9.31 32.87 5.94
C ARG A 142 -10.39 32.87 4.85
N HIS A 143 -11.33 31.92 4.92
CA HIS A 143 -12.59 31.98 4.18
C HIS A 143 -13.78 32.00 5.16
N ARG A 144 -14.73 32.92 4.96
CA ARG A 144 -15.96 33.02 5.76
C ARG A 144 -17.13 32.60 4.87
N VAL A 145 -17.81 31.52 5.22
CA VAL A 145 -19.08 31.09 4.59
C VAL A 145 -20.23 31.47 5.52
N ARG A 146 -21.34 31.95 4.97
CA ARG A 146 -22.54 32.38 5.70
C ARG A 146 -23.73 31.54 5.25
N ASP A 147 -24.10 30.54 6.04
CA ASP A 147 -25.38 29.83 5.87
C ASP A 147 -26.33 30.31 6.96
N ALA A 148 -27.15 31.31 6.62
CA ALA A 148 -28.24 31.75 7.45
C ALA A 148 -29.47 30.89 7.14
N GLN A 149 -29.49 29.65 7.62
CA GLN A 149 -30.75 28.90 7.69
C GLN A 149 -31.44 29.29 9.00
N ALA A 150 -32.46 30.13 8.85
CA ALA A 150 -33.49 30.34 9.85
C ALA A 150 -34.27 29.02 10.01
N LEU A 151 -34.18 28.44 11.20
CA LEU A 151 -35.24 27.62 11.80
C LEU A 151 -35.92 28.50 12.85
#